data_AF-A0A1N7MUM0-F1
#
_entry.id   AF-A0A1N7MUM0-F1
#
_cell.length_a   1.000
_cell.length_b   1.000
_cell.length_c   1.000
_cell.angle_alpha   90.00
_cell.angle_beta   90.00
_cell.angle_gamma   90.00
#
_symmetry.space_group_name_H-M   'P 1'
#
loop_
_entity.id
_entity.type
_entity.pdbx_description
1 polymer ?
#
loop_
_entity_poly.entity_id
_entity_poly.type
_entity_poly.pdbx_seq_one_letter_code
_entity_poly.pdbx_strand_id
1 'polypeptide(L)'
;MKNLFVTTTLNHYLQAKNAFTIVNQIIKLQNNQQVFNEEFQVWKITKIDEITFSMERQDGNLNTILLHYFQSASIKIFELTVWLENTTLYFPNER
;
A
#
# COMPACT_ATOMS: atom_id res chain seq x y z
N MET A 1 -16.60 -6.27 2.20
CA MET A 1 -15.16 -5.97 2.33
C MET A 1 -14.47 -7.21 2.87
N LYS A 2 -13.37 -7.66 2.23
CA LYS A 2 -12.49 -8.66 2.87
C LYS A 2 -11.81 -7.98 4.07
N ASN A 3 -11.67 -8.69 5.18
CA ASN A 3 -10.82 -8.21 6.27
C ASN A 3 -9.38 -8.14 5.75
N LEU A 4 -8.68 -7.04 6.02
CA LEU A 4 -7.27 -6.89 5.68
C LEU A 4 -6.44 -6.99 6.97
N PHE A 5 -5.47 -7.89 6.96
CA PHE A 5 -4.52 -8.13 8.05
C PHE A 5 -3.19 -7.49 7.70
N VAL A 6 -2.44 -7.05 8.70
CA VAL A 6 -1.11 -6.45 8.55
C VAL A 6 -0.14 -7.27 9.41
N THR A 7 1.00 -7.69 8.86
CA THR A 7 2.02 -8.40 9.65
C THR A 7 2.52 -7.53 10.80
N THR A 8 2.99 -8.17 11.88
CA THR A 8 3.49 -7.46 13.06
C THR A 8 4.64 -6.51 12.71
N THR A 9 5.55 -6.93 11.83
CA THR A 9 6.68 -6.11 11.38
C THR A 9 6.20 -4.86 10.64
N LEU A 10 5.32 -5.02 9.66
CA LEU A 10 4.76 -3.91 8.90
C LEU A 10 3.93 -2.99 9.81
N ASN A 11 3.14 -3.56 10.73
CA ASN A 11 2.36 -2.80 11.69
C ASN A 11 3.24 -1.88 12.57
N HIS A 12 4.31 -2.42 13.15
CA HIS A 12 5.27 -1.63 13.94
C HIS A 12 5.94 -0.54 13.12
N TYR A 13 6.33 -0.84 11.87
CA TYR A 13 6.93 0.14 10.98
C TYR A 13 5.94 1.29 10.65
N LEU A 14 4.71 0.96 10.26
CA LEU A 14 3.68 1.96 9.96
C LEU A 14 3.36 2.83 11.17
N GLN A 15 3.31 2.24 12.37
CA GLN A 15 3.11 2.97 13.62
C GLN A 15 4.25 3.96 13.89
N ALA A 16 5.51 3.50 13.80
CA ALA A 16 6.68 4.34 14.03
C ALA A 16 6.79 5.52 13.04
N LYS A 17 6.17 5.38 11.86
CA LYS A 17 6.19 6.38 10.78
C LYS A 17 4.89 7.18 10.61
N ASN A 18 3.90 7.00 11.49
CA ASN A 18 2.55 7.59 11.37
C ASN A 18 1.91 7.34 10.00
N ALA A 19 2.04 6.12 9.48
CA ALA A 19 1.75 5.77 8.10
C ALA A 19 0.53 4.88 7.88
N PHE A 20 -0.32 4.66 8.89
CA PHE A 20 -1.55 3.85 8.75
C PHE A 20 -2.52 4.39 7.70
N THR A 21 -2.45 5.68 7.35
CA THR A 21 -3.20 6.24 6.22
C THR A 21 -2.93 5.48 4.92
N ILE A 22 -1.73 4.93 4.71
CA ILE A 22 -1.40 4.10 3.54
C ILE A 22 -2.33 2.88 3.46
N VAL A 23 -2.53 2.18 4.59
CA VAL A 23 -3.42 1.01 4.65
C VAL A 23 -4.86 1.42 4.37
N ASN A 24 -5.30 2.57 4.91
CA ASN A 24 -6.63 3.11 4.63
C ASN A 24 -6.82 3.42 3.13
N GLN A 25 -5.79 3.91 2.43
CA GLN A 25 -5.86 4.13 0.99
C GLN A 25 -5.97 2.80 0.23
N ILE A 26 -5.14 1.80 0.57
CA ILE A 26 -5.21 0.47 -0.05
C ILE A 26 -6.62 -0.13 0.12
N ILE A 27 -7.18 -0.11 1.34
CA ILE A 27 -8.53 -0.61 1.62
C ILE A 27 -9.58 0.10 0.77
N LYS A 28 -9.51 1.43 0.64
CA LYS A 28 -10.43 2.19 -0.22
C LYS A 28 -10.32 1.77 -1.68
N LEU A 29 -9.10 1.57 -2.17
CA LEU A 29 -8.82 1.18 -3.55
C LEU A 29 -9.23 -0.26 -3.86
N GLN A 30 -9.34 -1.15 -2.85
CA GLN A 30 -9.89 -2.50 -3.04
C GLN A 30 -11.37 -2.50 -3.46
N ASN A 31 -12.09 -1.37 -3.36
CA ASN A 31 -13.44 -1.25 -3.91
C ASN A 31 -13.45 -1.07 -5.44
N ASN A 32 -12.30 -0.82 -6.08
CA ASN A 32 -12.18 -0.77 -7.53
C ASN A 32 -12.05 -2.20 -8.10
N GLN A 33 -12.92 -2.57 -9.03
CA GLN A 33 -12.94 -3.89 -9.66
C GLN A 33 -11.61 -4.25 -10.36
N GLN A 34 -10.89 -3.25 -10.90
CA GLN A 34 -9.58 -3.46 -11.53
C GLN A 34 -8.47 -3.82 -10.53
N VAL A 35 -8.68 -3.52 -9.24
CA VAL A 35 -7.73 -3.77 -8.16
C VAL A 35 -8.08 -5.08 -7.45
N PHE A 36 -9.37 -5.33 -7.23
CA PHE A 36 -9.86 -6.45 -6.41
C PHE A 36 -9.58 -7.84 -6.98
N ASN A 37 -9.43 -7.99 -8.29
CA ASN A 37 -9.47 -9.29 -8.97
C ASN A 37 -8.20 -10.16 -8.79
N GLU A 38 -7.13 -9.65 -8.19
CA GLU A 38 -5.87 -10.40 -8.07
C GLU A 38 -5.56 -10.82 -6.63
N GLU A 39 -5.15 -12.09 -6.48
CA GLU A 39 -4.73 -12.68 -5.20
C GLU A 39 -3.42 -12.10 -4.69
N PHE A 40 -2.56 -11.61 -5.58
CA PHE A 40 -1.28 -11.00 -5.23
C PHE A 40 -1.16 -9.61 -5.89
N GLN A 41 -0.83 -8.61 -5.08
CA GLN A 41 -0.71 -7.23 -5.53
C GLN A 41 0.54 -6.59 -4.95
N VAL A 42 1.28 -5.87 -5.79
CA VAL A 42 2.42 -5.07 -5.36
C VAL A 42 1.98 -3.62 -5.25
N TRP A 43 2.19 -3.00 -4.11
CA TRP A 43 1.89 -1.59 -3.85
C TRP A 43 3.17 -0.82 -3.60
N LYS A 44 3.43 0.18 -4.44
CA LYS A 44 4.56 1.10 -4.30
C LYS A 44 4.05 2.48 -3.94
N ILE A 45 4.53 3.01 -2.82
CA ILE A 45 4.17 4.34 -2.31
C ILE A 45 5.42 5.20 -2.35
N THR A 46 5.34 6.35 -3.01
CA THR A 46 6.47 7.28 -3.14
C THR A 46 6.01 8.69 -2.78
N LYS A 47 6.78 9.39 -1.95
CA LYS A 47 6.58 10.79 -1.61
C LYS A 47 7.12 11.65 -2.75
N ILE A 48 6.26 12.50 -3.31
CA ILE A 48 6.58 13.35 -4.49
C ILE A 48 6.97 14.75 -4.05
N ASP A 49 6.28 15.29 -3.03
CA ASP A 49 6.56 16.59 -2.45
C ASP A 49 6.33 16.56 -0.93
N GLU A 50 6.29 17.72 -0.27
CA GLU A 50 6.13 17.83 1.19
C GLU A 50 4.94 17.03 1.77
N ILE A 51 3.83 16.93 1.03
CA ILE A 51 2.60 16.30 1.52
C ILE A 51 2.00 15.29 0.53
N THR A 52 2.41 15.27 -0.72
CA THR A 52 1.81 14.44 -1.77
C THR A 52 2.55 13.13 -1.94
N PHE A 53 1.79 12.05 -2.07
CA PHE A 53 2.28 10.70 -2.32
C PHE A 53 1.63 10.14 -3.58
N SER A 54 2.41 9.45 -4.42
CA SER A 54 1.87 8.46 -5.35
C SER A 54 1.74 7.11 -4.66
N MET A 55 0.70 6.38 -5.06
CA MET A 55 0.44 4.99 -4.72
C MET A 55 0.17 4.25 -6.02
N GLU A 56 1.12 3.43 -6.42
CA GLU A 56 1.05 2.58 -7.60
C GLU A 56 0.70 1.17 -7.19
N ARG A 57 -0.26 0.57 -7.89
CA ARG A 57 -0.51 -0.87 -7.85
C ARG A 57 0.05 -1.49 -9.12
N GLN A 58 0.91 -2.48 -8.94
CA GLN A 58 1.55 -3.22 -10.04
C GLN A 58 1.05 -4.67 -10.09
N ASP A 59 1.08 -5.27 -11.28
CA ASP A 59 0.96 -6.72 -11.46
C ASP A 59 2.28 -7.44 -11.17
N GLY A 60 2.27 -8.77 -11.29
CA GLY A 60 3.47 -9.60 -11.16
C GLY A 60 4.54 -9.35 -12.23
N ASN A 61 4.26 -8.56 -13.26
CA ASN A 61 5.19 -8.15 -14.33
C ASN A 61 5.64 -6.69 -14.20
N LEU A 62 5.37 -6.03 -13.07
CA LEU A 62 5.71 -4.63 -12.79
C LEU A 62 4.97 -3.60 -13.66
N ASN A 63 3.91 -3.98 -14.36
CA ASN A 63 3.07 -3.01 -15.06
C ASN A 63 2.18 -2.28 -14.05
N THR A 64 2.18 -0.95 -14.10
CA THR A 64 1.30 -0.13 -13.27
C THR A 64 -0.15 -0.25 -13.76
N ILE A 65 -1.00 -0.88 -12.95
CA ILE A 65 -2.42 -1.06 -13.21
C ILE A 65 -3.24 0.10 -12.66
N LEU A 66 -2.79 0.69 -11.56
CA LEU A 66 -3.42 1.85 -10.94
C LEU A 66 -2.35 2.81 -10.44
N LEU A 67 -2.56 4.09 -10.70
CA LEU A 67 -1.83 5.18 -10.08
C LEU A 67 -2.83 6.07 -9.34
N HIS A 68 -2.65 6.18 -8.03
CA HIS A 68 -3.48 6.98 -7.14
C HIS A 68 -2.62 8.00 -6.42
N TYR A 69 -3.15 9.21 -6.21
CA TYR A 69 -2.47 10.25 -5.45
C TYR A 69 -3.25 10.57 -4.19
N PHE A 70 -2.53 10.75 -3.09
CA PHE A 70 -3.12 11.20 -1.84
C PHE A 70 -2.16 12.11 -1.07
N GLN A 71 -2.73 12.93 -0.19
CA GLN A 71 -1.96 13.89 0.60
C GLN A 71 -1.96 13.52 2.08
N SER A 72 -0.80 13.67 2.73
CA SER A 72 -0.66 13.54 4.18
C SER A 72 0.60 14.23 4.68
N ALA A 73 0.44 15.23 5.55
CA ALA A 73 1.56 15.90 6.22
C ALA A 73 2.18 15.07 7.36
N SER A 74 1.48 14.05 7.86
CA SER A 74 1.91 13.29 9.05
C SER A 74 2.84 12.12 8.74
N ILE A 75 2.86 11.64 7.50
CA ILE A 75 3.60 10.43 7.10
C ILE A 75 5.10 10.74 6.99
N LYS A 76 5.91 9.95 7.70
CA LYS A 76 7.38 10.08 7.75
C LYS A 76 8.09 9.02 6.91
N ILE A 77 7.59 8.80 5.70
CA ILE A 77 8.11 7.82 4.73
C ILE A 77 8.42 8.55 3.43
N PHE A 78 9.52 8.19 2.78
CA PHE A 78 9.84 8.63 1.42
C PHE A 78 9.40 7.60 0.38
N GLU A 79 9.70 6.33 0.62
CA GLU A 79 9.29 5.22 -0.23
C GLU A 79 8.89 4.03 0.64
N LEU A 80 7.89 3.27 0.18
CA LEU A 80 7.46 2.02 0.79
C LEU A 80 6.91 1.10 -0.30
N THR A 81 7.40 -0.14 -0.32
CA THR A 81 6.79 -1.24 -1.07
C THR A 81 6.18 -2.24 -0.10
N VAL A 82 4.93 -2.60 -0.33
CA VAL A 82 4.21 -3.64 0.42
C VAL A 82 3.49 -4.58 -0.54
N TRP A 83 3.37 -5.84 -0.14
CA TRP A 83 2.63 -6.85 -0.88
C TRP A 83 1.33 -7.14 -0.17
N LEU A 84 0.25 -7.20 -0.94
CA LEU A 84 -1.04 -7.71 -0.48
C LEU A 84 -1.24 -9.07 -1.13
N GLU A 85 -1.24 -10.13 -0.32
CA GLU A 85 -1.55 -11.49 -0.77
C GLU A 85 -2.78 -12.00 -0.03
N ASN A 86 -3.82 -12.36 -0.79
CA ASN A 86 -5.15 -12.73 -0.34
C ASN A 86 -5.84 -11.64 0.51
N THR A 87 -5.44 -11.54 1.77
CA THR A 87 -5.95 -10.59 2.77
C THR A 87 -4.86 -10.01 3.65
N THR A 88 -3.60 -10.40 3.47
CA THR A 88 -2.49 -10.01 4.35
C THR A 88 -1.58 -9.03 3.63
N LEU A 89 -1.33 -7.89 4.26
CA LEU A 89 -0.37 -6.88 3.86
C LEU A 89 0.95 -7.08 4.62
N TYR A 90 2.06 -7.15 3.91
CA TYR A 90 3.37 -7.43 4.49
C TYR A 90 4.51 -6.86 3.65
N PHE A 91 5.73 -6.86 4.18
CA PHE A 91 6.91 -6.44 3.42
C PHE A 91 7.37 -7.53 2.44
N PRO A 92 7.92 -7.18 1.27
CA PRO A 92 8.41 -8.17 0.30
C PRO A 92 9.36 -9.25 0.83
N ASN A 93 10.14 -8.94 1.87
CA ASN A 93 11.09 -9.87 2.51
C ASN A 93 10.46 -10.80 3.56
N GLU A 94 9.16 -10.68 3.82
CA GLU A 94 8.40 -11.59 4.71
C GLU A 94 7.72 -12.74 3.93
N ARG A 95 7.91 -12.80 2.60
CA ARG A 95 7.46 -13.93 1.77
C ARG A 95 8.45 -15.09 1.78
#